data_AF-A0A3M1HEU5-F1
#
_entry.id   AF-A0A3M1HEU5-F1
#
_cell.length_a   1.000
_cell.length_b   1.000
_cell.length_c   1.000
_cell.angle_alpha   90.00
_cell.angle_beta   90.00
_cell.angle_gamma   90.00
#
_symmetry.space_group_name_H-M   'P 1'
#
loop_
_entity.id
_entity.type
_entity.pdbx_description
1 polymer ?
#
loop_
_entity_poly.entity_id
_entity_poly.type
_entity_poly.pdbx_seq_one_letter_code
_entity_poly.pdbx_strand_id
1 'polypeptide(L)'
;MNESDKPKFAAILNATFSMNPRWTMPDEMGIEMWWRCLKRFSIEQVANGFEAHLTDPERGSFQPTPADVIRHIEGGNKDTREARAELAWRRVLDAVGSVGTYQTVVFDDPAIHYAIQIAFGSWEAVGLMTEDEQPFRRRDFVKAYMAYKPGLPYPPRLAGRFEREQAVADARFRVVAIGDPGKCKVVEAGGTSGGLASLGHEVQALAALGGAA
;
A
#
# COMPACT_ATOMS: atom_id res chain seq x y z
N MET A 1 -0.32 6.48 26.09
CA MET A 1 -0.48 7.49 27.15
C MET A 1 -0.70 6.75 28.44
N ASN A 2 -0.27 7.33 29.55
CA ASN A 2 -0.55 6.83 30.90
C ASN A 2 -1.39 7.87 31.68
N GLU A 3 -1.82 7.53 32.90
CA GLU A 3 -2.69 8.40 33.71
C GLU A 3 -2.12 9.81 33.95
N SER A 4 -0.79 9.99 33.96
CA SER A 4 -0.17 11.30 34.11
C SER A 4 -0.33 12.21 32.88
N ASP A 5 -0.68 11.65 31.72
CA ASP A 5 -0.93 12.42 30.49
C ASP A 5 -2.36 12.97 30.42
N LYS A 6 -3.27 12.57 31.33
CA LYS A 6 -4.68 13.00 31.32
C LYS A 6 -4.87 14.52 31.29
N PRO A 7 -4.14 15.34 32.09
CA PRO A 7 -4.27 16.79 32.03
C PRO A 7 -3.87 17.37 30.67
N LYS A 8 -2.80 16.85 30.07
CA LYS A 8 -2.34 17.28 28.74
C LYS A 8 -3.33 16.89 27.66
N PHE A 9 -3.87 15.67 27.73
CA PHE A 9 -4.90 15.19 26.83
C PHE A 9 -6.17 16.05 26.87
N ALA A 10 -6.67 16.36 28.06
CA ALA A 10 -7.83 17.23 28.24
C ALA A 10 -7.59 18.63 27.68
N ALA A 11 -6.38 19.18 27.86
CA ALA A 11 -6.00 20.47 27.29
C ALA A 11 -5.99 20.44 25.75
N ILE A 12 -5.45 19.39 25.14
CA ILE A 12 -5.46 19.21 23.67
C ILE A 12 -6.90 19.13 23.17
N LEU A 13 -7.73 18.26 23.77
CA LEU A 13 -9.11 18.07 23.37
C LEU A 13 -9.90 19.38 23.46
N ASN A 14 -9.75 20.12 24.57
CA ASN A 14 -10.39 21.42 24.75
C ASN A 14 -9.91 22.45 23.71
N ALA A 15 -8.59 22.51 23.47
CA ALA A 15 -8.02 23.41 22.46
C ALA A 15 -8.59 23.11 21.07
N THR A 16 -8.65 21.84 20.65
CA THR A 16 -9.24 21.44 19.36
C THR A 16 -10.70 21.85 19.26
N PHE A 17 -11.52 21.55 20.27
CA PHE A 17 -12.96 21.83 20.21
C PHE A 17 -13.26 23.34 20.26
N SER A 18 -12.37 24.14 20.83
CA SER A 18 -12.47 25.60 20.82
C SER A 18 -12.18 26.25 19.46
N MET A 19 -11.58 25.53 18.50
CA MET A 19 -11.23 26.08 17.17
C MET A 19 -12.44 26.45 16.34
N ASN A 20 -13.61 25.89 16.64
CA ASN A 20 -14.85 26.18 15.95
C ASN A 20 -15.99 26.42 16.95
N PRO A 21 -16.58 27.61 17.01
CA PRO A 21 -17.67 27.93 17.93
C PRO A 21 -18.93 27.05 17.80
N ARG A 22 -19.08 26.33 16.69
CA ARG A 22 -20.20 25.39 16.47
C ARG A 22 -19.94 24.02 17.09
N TRP A 23 -18.71 23.69 17.47
CA TRP A 23 -18.38 22.40 18.05
C TRP A 23 -18.69 22.41 19.54
N THR A 24 -19.27 21.30 20.00
CA THR A 24 -19.62 21.13 21.41
C THR A 24 -18.63 20.19 22.06
N MET A 25 -18.02 20.66 23.16
CA MET A 25 -17.11 19.83 23.95
C MET A 25 -17.86 18.59 24.48
N PRO A 26 -17.26 17.39 24.43
CA PRO A 26 -17.88 16.20 25.03
C PRO A 26 -18.08 16.41 26.53
N ASP A 27 -19.14 15.80 27.08
CA ASP A 27 -19.35 15.73 28.51
C ASP A 27 -18.29 14.83 29.18
N GLU A 28 -18.31 14.74 30.52
CA GLU A 28 -17.30 13.99 31.27
C GLU A 28 -17.17 12.53 30.81
N MET A 29 -18.31 11.88 30.54
CA MET A 29 -18.34 10.51 30.02
C MET A 29 -17.77 10.43 28.60
N GLY A 30 -18.09 11.41 27.74
CA GLY A 30 -17.51 11.54 26.41
C GLY A 30 -15.99 11.71 26.44
N ILE A 31 -15.47 12.58 27.32
CA ILE A 31 -14.02 12.79 27.49
C ILE A 31 -13.34 11.47 27.91
N GLU A 32 -13.94 10.71 28.82
CA GLU A 32 -13.42 9.40 29.23
C GLU A 32 -13.45 8.38 28.08
N MET A 33 -14.47 8.39 27.21
CA MET A 33 -14.49 7.55 26.00
C MET A 33 -13.39 7.95 25.02
N TRP A 34 -13.19 9.25 24.80
CA TRP A 34 -12.09 9.78 23.99
C TRP A 34 -10.72 9.31 24.52
N TRP A 35 -10.52 9.38 25.84
CA TRP A 35 -9.32 8.86 26.49
C TRP A 35 -9.13 7.35 26.24
N ARG A 36 -10.17 6.53 26.43
CA ARG A 36 -10.11 5.08 26.22
C ARG A 36 -9.77 4.70 24.78
N CYS A 37 -10.28 5.42 23.80
CA CYS A 37 -10.00 5.19 22.39
C CYS A 37 -8.54 5.49 22.03
N LEU A 38 -7.97 6.54 22.62
CA LEU A 38 -6.66 7.08 22.24
C LEU A 38 -5.51 6.67 23.17
N LYS A 39 -5.78 6.11 24.37
CA LYS A 39 -4.75 5.78 25.38
C LYS A 39 -3.62 4.88 24.88
N ARG A 40 -3.87 4.09 23.82
CA ARG A 40 -2.87 3.21 23.20
C ARG A 40 -1.74 3.95 22.47
N PHE A 41 -1.95 5.21 22.09
CA PHE A 41 -0.96 6.05 21.41
C PHE A 41 -0.21 6.93 22.40
N SER A 42 0.96 7.44 22.02
CA SER A 42 1.67 8.47 22.80
C SER A 42 0.92 9.81 22.78
N ILE A 43 1.17 10.67 23.79
CA ILE A 43 0.56 12.01 23.84
C ILE A 43 0.94 12.85 22.62
N GLU A 44 2.16 12.70 22.13
CA GLU A 44 2.68 13.37 20.92
C GLU A 44 1.94 12.92 19.66
N GLN A 45 1.71 11.61 19.50
CA GLN A 45 0.91 11.08 18.40
C GLN A 45 -0.51 11.63 18.44
N VAL A 46 -1.14 11.68 19.63
CA VAL A 46 -2.49 12.22 19.79
C VAL A 46 -2.54 13.71 19.44
N ALA A 47 -1.59 14.51 19.93
CA ALA A 47 -1.49 15.93 19.57
C ALA A 47 -1.39 16.12 18.05
N ASN A 48 -0.45 15.41 17.41
CA ASN A 48 -0.27 15.46 15.96
C ASN A 48 -1.52 15.00 15.20
N GLY A 49 -2.24 13.99 15.69
CA GLY A 49 -3.49 13.51 15.08
C GLY A 49 -4.61 14.55 15.11
N PHE A 50 -4.74 15.30 16.21
CA PHE A 50 -5.69 16.40 16.30
C PHE A 50 -5.29 17.59 15.42
N GLU A 51 -4.00 17.95 15.39
CA GLU A 51 -3.49 19.00 14.50
C GLU A 51 -3.72 18.65 13.03
N ALA A 52 -3.44 17.40 12.65
CA ALA A 52 -3.68 16.90 11.30
C ALA A 52 -5.17 16.99 10.90
N HIS A 53 -6.11 16.65 11.81
CA HIS A 53 -7.54 16.83 11.57
C HIS A 53 -7.88 18.30 11.32
N LEU A 54 -7.37 19.22 12.14
CA LEU A 54 -7.63 20.67 11.98
C LEU A 54 -7.13 21.23 10.65
N THR A 55 -6.11 20.61 10.06
CA THR A 55 -5.54 20.98 8.76
C THR A 55 -6.06 20.14 7.58
N ASP A 56 -6.98 19.20 7.80
CA ASP A 56 -7.56 18.37 6.74
C ASP A 56 -8.57 19.21 5.91
N PRO A 57 -8.34 19.42 4.59
CA PRO A 57 -9.21 20.25 3.77
C PRO A 57 -10.60 19.63 3.52
N GLU A 58 -10.75 18.32 3.65
CA GLU A 58 -12.02 17.62 3.47
C GLU A 58 -12.77 17.47 4.79
N ARG A 59 -12.06 17.09 5.86
CA ARG A 59 -12.68 16.72 7.15
C ARG A 59 -12.48 17.73 8.28
N GLY A 60 -11.51 18.62 8.19
CA GLY A 60 -11.20 19.60 9.24
C GLY A 60 -12.30 20.62 9.49
N SER A 61 -13.26 20.75 8.57
CA SER A 61 -14.46 21.58 8.77
C SER A 61 -15.49 20.95 9.71
N PHE A 62 -15.43 19.63 9.93
CA PHE A 62 -16.36 18.89 10.79
C PHE A 62 -15.79 18.66 12.18
N GLN A 63 -16.68 18.57 13.17
CA GLN A 63 -16.31 18.24 14.53
C GLN A 63 -15.60 16.89 14.56
N PRO A 64 -14.37 16.79 15.10
CA PRO A 64 -13.60 15.56 15.07
C PRO A 64 -14.30 14.47 15.87
N THR A 65 -14.19 13.23 15.39
CA THR A 65 -14.48 12.02 16.16
C THR A 65 -13.16 11.35 16.59
N PRO A 66 -13.17 10.44 17.60
CA PRO A 66 -11.98 9.66 17.92
C PRO A 66 -11.45 8.89 16.69
N ALA A 67 -12.34 8.43 15.81
CA ALA A 67 -11.98 7.71 14.60
C ALA A 67 -11.22 8.58 13.59
N ASP A 68 -11.59 9.85 13.44
CA ASP A 68 -10.88 10.78 12.56
C ASP A 68 -9.45 11.01 13.05
N VAL A 69 -9.29 11.23 14.36
CA VAL A 69 -7.96 11.40 14.98
C VAL A 69 -7.14 10.12 14.84
N ILE A 70 -7.72 8.95 15.10
CA ILE A 70 -7.06 7.65 14.88
C ILE A 70 -6.62 7.51 13.42
N ARG A 71 -7.47 7.88 12.46
CA ARG A 71 -7.14 7.85 11.03
C ARG A 71 -5.93 8.74 10.73
N HIS A 72 -5.81 9.90 11.36
CA HIS A 72 -4.63 10.76 11.21
C HIS A 72 -3.41 10.26 11.98
N ILE A 73 -3.57 9.58 13.12
CA ILE A 73 -2.44 8.96 13.83
C ILE A 73 -1.89 7.77 13.02
N GLU A 74 -2.77 6.95 12.48
CA GLU A 74 -2.44 5.74 11.74
C GLU A 74 -2.14 6.03 10.26
N GLY A 75 -2.55 7.18 9.73
CA GLY A 75 -2.45 7.57 8.31
C GLY A 75 -1.81 8.93 8.02
N GLY A 76 -1.39 9.69 9.04
CA GLY A 76 -0.88 11.06 8.91
C GLY A 76 0.59 11.20 8.51
N ASN A 77 1.23 10.15 8.03
CA ASN A 77 2.54 10.25 7.38
C ASN A 77 2.74 9.06 6.42
N LYS A 78 2.61 9.29 5.11
CA LYS A 78 3.24 8.48 4.04
C LYS A 78 2.87 6.99 3.90
N ASP A 79 2.03 6.42 4.76
CA ASP A 79 1.72 4.98 4.81
C ASP A 79 0.30 4.60 4.34
N THR A 80 -0.33 5.41 3.48
CA THR A 80 -1.57 4.95 2.82
C THR A 80 -1.27 3.77 1.89
N ARG A 81 -2.26 2.90 1.67
CA ARG A 81 -2.11 1.76 0.75
C ARG A 81 -1.79 2.25 -0.66
N GLU A 82 -2.39 3.37 -1.04
CA GLU A 82 -2.18 4.11 -2.27
C GLU A 82 -0.74 4.62 -2.35
N ALA A 83 -0.23 5.30 -1.31
CA ALA A 83 1.15 5.82 -1.31
C ALA A 83 2.19 4.71 -1.42
N ARG A 84 1.96 3.55 -0.76
CA ARG A 84 2.81 2.37 -0.91
C ARG A 84 2.75 1.78 -2.32
N ALA A 85 1.57 1.75 -2.93
CA ALA A 85 1.40 1.32 -4.32
C ALA A 85 2.13 2.25 -5.30
N GLU A 86 2.09 3.56 -5.07
CA GLU A 86 2.81 4.56 -5.87
C GLU A 86 4.33 4.43 -5.72
N LEU A 87 4.82 4.22 -4.50
CA LEU A 87 6.24 3.96 -4.26
C LEU A 87 6.69 2.66 -4.92
N ALA A 88 5.88 1.60 -4.80
CA ALA A 88 6.12 0.32 -5.46
C ALA A 88 6.18 0.49 -6.98
N TRP A 89 5.29 1.29 -7.58
CA TRP A 89 5.34 1.60 -9.01
C TRP A 89 6.64 2.28 -9.41
N ARG A 90 7.13 3.26 -8.64
CA ARG A 90 8.43 3.89 -8.89
C ARG A 90 9.57 2.88 -8.84
N ARG A 91 9.58 1.98 -7.85
CA ARG A 91 10.58 0.90 -7.76
C ARG A 91 10.57 -0.02 -8.97
N VAL A 92 9.39 -0.27 -9.54
CA VAL A 92 9.24 -1.03 -10.78
C VAL A 92 9.90 -0.29 -11.95
N LEU A 93 9.63 1.01 -12.13
CA LEU A 93 10.25 1.83 -13.17
C LEU A 93 11.78 1.89 -13.01
N ASP A 94 12.27 2.08 -11.79
CA ASP A 94 13.71 2.12 -11.49
C ASP A 94 14.37 0.78 -11.82
N ALA A 95 13.71 -0.35 -11.51
CA ALA A 95 14.21 -1.68 -11.86
C ALA A 95 14.24 -1.89 -13.38
N VAL A 96 13.22 -1.44 -14.12
CA VAL A 96 13.25 -1.47 -15.59
C VAL A 96 14.40 -0.63 -16.14
N GLY A 97 14.60 0.58 -15.62
CA GLY A 97 15.64 1.49 -16.11
C GLY A 97 17.08 1.03 -15.77
N SER A 98 17.27 0.31 -14.67
CA SER A 98 18.59 -0.13 -14.21
C SER A 98 18.96 -1.54 -14.65
N VAL A 99 18.03 -2.50 -14.54
CA VAL A 99 18.27 -3.93 -14.83
C VAL A 99 17.75 -4.34 -16.20
N GLY A 100 16.70 -3.66 -16.68
CA GLY A 100 15.95 -4.06 -17.87
C GLY A 100 15.01 -5.23 -17.60
N THR A 101 14.25 -5.63 -18.62
CA THR A 101 13.27 -6.72 -18.55
C THR A 101 13.76 -8.05 -19.13
N TYR A 102 15.00 -8.08 -19.61
CA TYR A 102 15.63 -9.30 -20.14
C TYR A 102 16.10 -10.24 -19.03
N GLN A 103 16.48 -9.71 -17.88
CA GLN A 103 16.92 -10.47 -16.70
C GLN A 103 15.75 -10.79 -15.78
N THR A 104 15.82 -11.94 -15.12
CA THR A 104 14.85 -12.34 -14.09
C THR A 104 15.10 -11.56 -12.81
N VAL A 105 14.02 -11.04 -12.22
CA VAL A 105 14.08 -10.23 -11.00
C VAL A 105 13.18 -10.79 -9.90
N VAL A 106 13.53 -10.50 -8.65
CA VAL A 106 12.70 -10.76 -7.46
C VAL A 106 12.69 -9.51 -6.60
N PHE A 107 11.52 -8.91 -6.42
CA PHE A 107 11.32 -7.84 -5.45
C PHE A 107 11.16 -8.40 -4.05
N ASP A 108 11.54 -7.61 -3.06
CA ASP A 108 11.33 -7.91 -1.63
C ASP A 108 9.87 -7.77 -1.15
N ASP A 109 8.93 -7.50 -2.06
CA ASP A 109 7.51 -7.33 -1.80
C ASP A 109 6.67 -8.20 -2.76
N PRO A 110 5.92 -9.20 -2.25
CA PRO A 110 5.11 -10.08 -3.09
C PRO A 110 3.93 -9.36 -3.76
N ALA A 111 3.47 -8.22 -3.22
CA ALA A 111 2.42 -7.42 -3.84
C ALA A 111 2.85 -6.84 -5.19
N ILE A 112 4.16 -6.56 -5.36
CA ILE A 112 4.72 -6.10 -6.65
C ILE A 112 4.63 -7.21 -7.69
N HIS A 113 4.99 -8.45 -7.31
CA HIS A 113 4.93 -9.62 -8.20
C HIS A 113 3.49 -9.90 -8.65
N TYR A 114 2.55 -9.85 -7.71
CA TYR A 114 1.13 -9.96 -7.99
C TYR A 114 0.66 -8.85 -8.94
N ALA A 115 0.97 -7.59 -8.64
CA ALA A 115 0.52 -6.45 -9.41
C ALA A 115 1.05 -6.46 -10.86
N ILE A 116 2.32 -6.83 -11.06
CA ILE A 116 2.90 -6.99 -12.41
C ILE A 116 2.17 -8.10 -13.17
N GLN A 117 1.92 -9.25 -12.53
CA GLN A 117 1.20 -10.35 -13.16
C GLN A 117 -0.22 -9.96 -13.57
N ILE A 118 -0.95 -9.19 -12.76
CA ILE A 118 -2.32 -8.79 -13.06
C ILE A 118 -2.38 -7.65 -14.10
N ALA A 119 -1.54 -6.62 -13.98
CA ALA A 119 -1.63 -5.43 -14.82
C ALA A 119 -0.89 -5.57 -16.17
N PHE A 120 0.13 -6.42 -16.24
CA PHE A 120 0.98 -6.61 -17.43
C PHE A 120 1.03 -8.05 -17.92
N GLY A 121 0.71 -9.03 -17.08
CA GLY A 121 0.81 -10.45 -17.42
C GLY A 121 2.23 -11.02 -17.35
N SER A 122 3.26 -10.19 -17.49
CA SER A 122 4.67 -10.60 -17.40
C SER A 122 5.60 -9.42 -17.11
N TRP A 123 6.82 -9.73 -16.65
CA TRP A 123 7.87 -8.74 -16.46
C TRP A 123 8.32 -8.09 -17.77
N GLU A 124 8.45 -8.89 -18.82
CA GLU A 124 8.80 -8.43 -20.15
C GLU A 124 7.83 -7.37 -20.68
N ALA A 125 6.53 -7.60 -20.49
CA ALA A 125 5.48 -6.67 -20.92
C ALA A 125 5.58 -5.30 -20.25
N VAL A 126 6.20 -5.19 -19.06
CA VAL A 126 6.46 -3.90 -18.41
C VAL A 126 7.42 -3.05 -19.25
N GLY A 127 8.45 -3.69 -19.84
CA GLY A 127 9.46 -3.00 -20.66
C GLY A 127 9.00 -2.69 -22.09
N LEU A 128 7.86 -3.26 -22.51
CA LEU A 128 7.25 -3.01 -23.83
C LEU A 128 6.21 -1.90 -23.80
N MET A 129 5.86 -1.36 -22.62
CA MET A 129 4.89 -0.27 -22.53
C MET A 129 5.41 0.98 -23.21
N THR A 130 4.53 1.69 -23.91
CA THR A 130 4.85 3.00 -24.48
C THR A 130 4.66 4.12 -23.44
N GLU A 131 5.21 5.30 -23.72
CA GLU A 131 5.02 6.48 -22.85
C GLU A 131 3.54 6.85 -22.71
N ASP A 132 2.77 6.75 -23.80
CA ASP A 132 1.33 7.04 -23.82
C ASP A 132 0.51 6.04 -22.98
N GLU A 133 0.97 4.79 -22.88
CA GLU A 133 0.31 3.76 -22.06
C GLU A 133 0.63 3.89 -20.58
N GLN A 134 1.73 4.56 -20.23
CA GLN A 134 2.26 4.60 -18.87
C GLN A 134 1.23 5.07 -17.81
N PRO A 135 0.39 6.11 -18.04
CA PRO A 135 -0.61 6.53 -17.05
C PRO A 135 -1.66 5.46 -16.77
N PHE A 136 -2.10 4.74 -17.81
CA PHE A 136 -3.09 3.67 -17.71
C PHE A 136 -2.50 2.44 -17.01
N ARG A 137 -1.28 2.05 -17.41
CA ARG A 137 -0.54 0.94 -16.80
C ARG A 137 -0.22 1.20 -15.34
N ARG A 138 0.15 2.43 -14.99
CA ARG A 138 0.32 2.87 -13.58
C ARG A 138 -0.96 2.67 -12.79
N ARG A 139 -2.11 3.16 -13.30
CA ARG A 139 -3.41 3.03 -12.61
C ARG A 139 -3.77 1.56 -12.38
N ASP A 140 -3.60 0.72 -13.39
CA ASP A 140 -3.95 -0.70 -13.31
C ASP A 140 -3.01 -1.44 -12.34
N PHE A 141 -1.71 -1.12 -12.35
CA PHE A 141 -0.74 -1.60 -11.36
C PHE A 141 -1.12 -1.19 -9.94
N VAL A 142 -1.38 0.10 -9.70
CA VAL A 142 -1.73 0.63 -8.37
C VAL A 142 -2.98 -0.06 -7.84
N LYS A 143 -4.01 -0.22 -8.68
CA LYS A 143 -5.23 -0.95 -8.33
C LYS A 143 -4.95 -2.41 -7.97
N ALA A 144 -4.12 -3.11 -8.74
CA ALA A 144 -3.77 -4.50 -8.48
C ALA A 144 -2.93 -4.66 -7.20
N TYR A 145 -1.95 -3.79 -6.98
CA TYR A 145 -1.11 -3.78 -5.78
C TYR A 145 -1.97 -3.60 -4.52
N MET A 146 -2.89 -2.64 -4.54
CA MET A 146 -3.81 -2.40 -3.43
C MET A 146 -4.80 -3.55 -3.21
N ALA A 147 -5.12 -4.33 -4.24
CA ALA A 147 -6.00 -5.49 -4.13
C ALA A 147 -5.30 -6.71 -3.50
N TYR A 148 -3.96 -6.74 -3.49
CA TYR A 148 -3.20 -7.85 -2.92
C TYR A 148 -3.52 -8.07 -1.43
N LYS A 149 -3.62 -9.35 -1.06
CA LYS A 149 -3.79 -9.82 0.32
C LYS A 149 -2.86 -11.02 0.52
N PRO A 150 -2.22 -11.16 1.70
CA PRO A 150 -1.42 -12.35 2.01
C PRO A 150 -2.20 -13.63 1.76
N GLY A 151 -1.58 -14.60 1.10
CA GLY A 151 -2.19 -15.88 0.71
C GLY A 151 -2.74 -15.90 -0.72
N LEU A 152 -2.89 -14.75 -1.39
CA LEU A 152 -3.11 -14.75 -2.84
C LEU A 152 -1.86 -15.28 -3.55
N PRO A 153 -2.01 -16.11 -4.59
CA PRO A 153 -0.88 -16.59 -5.38
C PRO A 153 -0.20 -15.41 -6.07
N TYR A 154 1.10 -15.53 -6.31
CA TYR A 154 1.93 -14.58 -7.05
C TYR A 154 3.13 -15.33 -7.65
N PRO A 155 3.71 -14.85 -8.77
CA PRO A 155 4.88 -15.51 -9.35
C PRO A 155 6.07 -15.40 -8.38
N PRO A 156 6.80 -16.49 -8.07
CA PRO A 156 7.94 -16.45 -7.15
C PRO A 156 9.09 -15.59 -7.68
N ARG A 157 9.24 -15.55 -9.00
CA ARG A 157 10.18 -14.70 -9.72
C ARG A 157 9.52 -14.09 -10.94
N LEU A 158 9.96 -12.90 -11.31
CA LEU A 158 9.51 -12.21 -12.50
C LEU A 158 10.47 -12.54 -13.63
N ALA A 159 10.16 -13.62 -14.35
CA ALA A 159 11.02 -14.19 -15.38
C ALA A 159 11.28 -13.16 -16.50
N GLY A 160 12.56 -12.91 -16.75
CA GLY A 160 13.00 -12.12 -17.89
C GLY A 160 12.99 -12.96 -19.18
N ARG A 161 13.12 -12.28 -20.32
CA ARG A 161 13.13 -12.92 -21.65
C ARG A 161 14.15 -14.08 -21.74
N PHE A 162 15.33 -13.92 -21.15
CA PHE A 162 16.39 -14.94 -21.25
C PHE A 162 16.05 -16.27 -20.58
N GLU A 163 15.35 -16.24 -19.44
CA GLU A 163 14.91 -17.47 -18.75
C GLU A 163 13.82 -18.22 -19.53
N ARG A 164 12.99 -17.51 -20.30
CA ARG A 164 11.96 -18.10 -21.15
C ARG A 164 12.50 -18.72 -22.42
N GLU A 165 13.51 -18.09 -23.03
CA GLU A 165 14.06 -18.50 -24.33
C GLU A 165 15.17 -19.56 -24.21
N GLN A 166 15.83 -19.69 -23.05
CA GLN A 166 16.86 -20.70 -22.81
C GLN A 166 16.68 -21.40 -21.45
N ALA A 167 16.63 -22.72 -21.48
CA ALA A 167 16.49 -23.57 -20.29
C ALA A 167 17.65 -23.35 -19.31
N VAL A 168 17.34 -22.69 -18.18
CA VAL A 168 17.75 -22.87 -16.75
C VAL A 168 19.21 -23.22 -16.38
N ALA A 169 20.09 -23.61 -17.30
CA ALA A 169 21.39 -24.22 -17.01
C ALA A 169 22.60 -23.29 -17.24
N ASP A 170 22.43 -22.09 -17.79
CA ASP A 170 23.55 -21.16 -17.92
C ASP A 170 23.69 -20.32 -16.64
N ALA A 171 24.72 -20.65 -15.86
CA ALA A 171 25.09 -20.02 -14.59
C ALA A 171 25.38 -18.50 -14.69
N ARG A 172 25.40 -17.94 -15.90
CA ARG A 172 25.52 -16.49 -16.14
C ARG A 172 24.20 -15.74 -15.92
N PHE A 173 23.04 -16.41 -16.00
CA PHE A 173 21.75 -15.78 -15.72
C PHE A 173 21.49 -15.77 -14.22
N ARG A 174 21.84 -14.65 -13.58
CA ARG A 174 21.61 -14.44 -12.16
C ARG A 174 20.25 -13.77 -11.95
N VAL A 175 19.44 -14.34 -11.07
CA VAL A 175 18.24 -13.69 -10.56
C VAL A 175 18.67 -12.44 -9.78
N VAL A 176 18.16 -11.29 -10.17
CA VAL A 176 18.50 -10.01 -9.54
C VAL A 176 17.50 -9.71 -8.43
N ALA A 177 18.01 -9.54 -7.20
CA ALA A 177 17.22 -9.12 -6.06
C ALA A 177 17.01 -7.59 -6.10
N ILE A 178 15.75 -7.15 -6.02
CA ILE A 178 15.38 -5.73 -5.98
C ILE A 178 14.89 -5.39 -4.57
N GLY A 179 15.76 -4.75 -3.78
CA GLY A 179 15.52 -4.40 -2.39
C GLY A 179 16.30 -5.28 -1.42
N ASP A 180 15.67 -5.66 -0.30
CA ASP A 180 16.31 -6.50 0.73
C ASP A 180 16.50 -7.95 0.24
N PRO A 181 17.75 -8.46 0.12
CA PRO A 181 18.00 -9.79 -0.42
C PRO A 181 17.43 -10.93 0.44
N GLY A 182 17.32 -10.74 1.76
CA GLY A 182 16.72 -11.72 2.66
C GLY A 182 15.22 -11.85 2.42
N LYS A 183 14.53 -10.72 2.27
CA LYS A 183 13.10 -10.69 1.93
C LYS A 183 12.83 -11.21 0.52
N CYS A 184 13.68 -10.91 -0.46
CA CYS A 184 13.57 -11.49 -1.80
C CYS A 184 13.55 -13.04 -1.75
N LYS A 185 14.43 -13.66 -0.95
CA LYS A 185 14.43 -15.12 -0.78
C LYS A 185 13.13 -15.65 -0.17
N VAL A 186 12.54 -14.91 0.78
CA VAL A 186 11.25 -15.27 1.39
C VAL A 186 10.12 -15.17 0.35
N VAL A 187 10.10 -14.11 -0.45
CA VAL A 187 9.12 -13.92 -1.54
C VAL A 187 9.25 -15.03 -2.57
N GLU A 188 10.47 -15.34 -3.00
CA GLU A 188 10.71 -16.41 -3.96
C GLU A 188 10.26 -17.77 -3.44
N ALA A 189 10.55 -18.10 -2.18
CA ALA A 189 10.12 -19.34 -1.55
C ALA A 189 8.60 -19.43 -1.33
N GLY A 190 7.92 -18.30 -1.15
CA GLY A 190 6.48 -18.22 -0.90
C GLY A 190 5.61 -18.11 -2.15
N GLY A 191 6.20 -17.84 -3.32
CA GLY A 191 5.45 -17.71 -4.57
C GLY A 191 5.00 -19.06 -5.15
N THR A 192 3.98 -19.02 -6.00
CA THR A 192 3.37 -20.22 -6.60
C THR A 192 3.59 -20.22 -8.11
N SER A 193 4.43 -21.13 -8.60
CA SER A 193 4.67 -21.33 -10.02
C SER A 193 3.41 -21.89 -10.70
N GLY A 194 2.66 -21.05 -11.43
CA GLY A 194 1.53 -21.46 -12.27
C GLY A 194 0.13 -21.25 -11.71
N GLY A 195 -0.03 -20.78 -10.46
CA GLY A 195 -1.34 -20.63 -9.81
C GLY A 195 -2.22 -19.47 -10.29
N LEU A 196 -1.69 -18.52 -11.06
CA LEU A 196 -2.43 -17.35 -11.56
C LEU A 196 -2.93 -17.48 -13.00
N ALA A 197 -2.44 -18.45 -13.76
CA ALA A 197 -2.99 -18.75 -15.09
C ALA A 197 -4.47 -19.18 -14.99
N SER A 198 -4.87 -19.80 -13.86
CA SER A 198 -6.28 -20.12 -13.57
C SER A 198 -7.09 -18.89 -13.12
N LEU A 199 -6.47 -17.91 -12.45
CA LEU A 199 -7.14 -16.69 -12.00
C LEU A 199 -7.37 -15.67 -13.13
N GLY A 200 -6.52 -15.64 -14.15
CA GLY A 200 -6.75 -14.81 -15.35
C GLY A 200 -8.08 -15.15 -16.05
N HIS A 201 -8.45 -16.43 -16.07
CA HIS A 201 -9.76 -16.88 -16.57
C HIS A 201 -10.92 -16.45 -15.66
N GLU A 202 -10.76 -16.51 -14.33
CA GLU A 202 -11.81 -16.10 -13.38
C GLU A 202 -12.00 -14.57 -13.33
N VAL A 203 -10.93 -13.78 -13.42
CA VAL A 203 -11.00 -12.31 -13.41
C VAL A 203 -11.59 -11.77 -14.72
N GLN A 204 -11.28 -12.39 -15.86
CA GLN A 204 -11.97 -12.09 -17.13
C GLN A 204 -13.46 -12.50 -17.09
N ALA A 205 -13.80 -13.62 -16.45
CA ALA A 205 -15.20 -14.04 -16.26
C ALA A 205 -15.97 -13.08 -15.32
N LEU A 206 -15.36 -12.59 -14.24
CA LEU A 206 -15.95 -11.60 -13.34
C LEU A 206 -16.13 -10.23 -14.00
N ALA A 207 -15.20 -9.81 -14.85
CA ALA A 207 -15.34 -8.60 -15.66
C ALA A 207 -16.46 -8.72 -16.71
N ALA A 208 -16.65 -9.91 -17.29
CA ALA A 208 -17.71 -10.18 -18.27
C ALA A 208 -19.11 -10.22 -17.64
N LEU A 209 -19.24 -10.65 -16.39
CA LEU A 209 -20.51 -10.68 -15.65
C LEU A 209 -20.95 -9.31 -15.12
N GLY A 210 -20.04 -8.35 -14.99
CA GLY A 210 -20.34 -6.97 -14.55
C GLY A 210 -20.75 -6.00 -15.65
N GLY A 211 -20.72 -6.44 -16.93
CA GLY A 211 -21.09 -5.62 -18.10
C GLY A 211 -22.48 -5.89 -18.67
N ALA A 212 -23.28 -6.73 -18.01
CA ALA A 212 -24.64 -7.06 -18.40
C ALA A 212 -25.63 -6.71 -17.27
N ALA A 213 -25.83 -5.41 -17.04
CA ALA A 213 -26.96 -4.86 -16.31
C ALA A 213 -27.23 -3.43 -16.77
#